data_AF-A0A0M7B4E3-F1
#
_entry.id   AF-A0A0M7B4E3-F1
#
_cell.length_a   1.000
_cell.length_b   1.000
_cell.length_c   1.000
_cell.angle_alpha   90.00
_cell.angle_beta   90.00
_cell.angle_gamma   90.00
#
_symmetry.space_group_name_H-M   'P 1'
#
loop_
_entity.id
_entity.type
_entity.pdbx_description
1 polymer ?
#
loop_
_entity_poly.entity_id
_entity_poly.type
_entity_poly.pdbx_seq_one_letter_code
_entity_poly.pdbx_strand_id
1 'polypeptide(L)'
;MTRLSKNMRSTALAAFLSLPVATGAAYAQQSQDADEPMQEAPAQQSGQTAGSPQADAIVATVGDAEIRGADLMTVIGALPPQLQSQPPQMLVPMALEQLILRELILQEARGQNLADDPEVVALVEGSAEAAEEDAIVQVWLNRELASAVTDEAVQQAYESAQAQGQQDLPPVEEVRPQIEQYLRQQALQDVQARLQQDADIVLYDPTGRPVEQQEGQGAQNGGNNSISQDGGDSAMGGNSSEQSNDSDASDDEN
;
A
#
# COMPACT_ATOMS: atom_id res chain seq x y z
N MET A 1 32.39 8.73 -39.34
CA MET A 1 31.33 9.64 -38.84
C MET A 1 30.82 9.05 -37.54
N THR A 2 30.67 9.68 -36.39
CA THR A 2 31.02 10.99 -35.84
C THR A 2 30.86 10.80 -34.33
N ARG A 3 31.71 11.48 -33.56
CA ARG A 3 31.91 11.37 -32.11
C ARG A 3 30.65 11.70 -31.30
N LEU A 4 30.49 11.11 -30.10
CA LEU A 4 30.34 11.93 -28.89
C LEU A 4 30.67 11.14 -27.60
N SER A 5 31.75 11.57 -26.96
CA SER A 5 32.24 11.18 -25.65
C SER A 5 31.51 11.93 -24.53
N LYS A 6 31.32 11.30 -23.36
CA LYS A 6 31.36 12.00 -22.08
C LYS A 6 31.85 11.07 -20.96
N ASN A 7 33.11 11.25 -20.58
CA ASN A 7 33.70 10.68 -19.37
C ASN A 7 33.64 11.70 -18.23
N MET A 8 33.82 11.19 -17.00
CA MET A 8 34.42 11.84 -15.82
C MET A 8 33.44 12.65 -14.92
N ARG A 9 33.53 12.62 -13.58
CA ARG A 9 34.53 12.16 -12.60
C ARG A 9 33.86 12.08 -11.22
N SER A 10 34.22 11.07 -10.42
CA SER A 10 33.99 11.03 -8.97
C SER A 10 34.78 12.13 -8.25
N THR A 11 34.19 12.74 -7.23
CA THR A 11 34.96 13.38 -6.14
C THR A 11 34.20 13.22 -4.83
N ALA A 12 34.90 12.64 -3.85
CA ALA A 12 34.46 12.47 -2.48
C ALA A 12 34.86 13.67 -1.60
N LEU A 13 34.31 13.65 -0.38
CA LEU A 13 34.93 14.01 0.90
C LEU A 13 34.50 15.33 1.59
N ALA A 14 34.23 15.15 2.89
CA ALA A 14 34.41 16.03 4.05
C ALA A 14 33.48 17.26 4.16
N ALA A 15 32.55 17.31 5.12
CA ALA A 15 32.70 17.45 6.57
C ALA A 15 33.05 18.88 7.04
N PHE A 16 32.35 19.27 8.12
CA PHE A 16 32.69 20.29 9.14
C PHE A 16 32.11 21.74 9.05
N LEU A 17 31.25 22.03 10.04
CA LEU A 17 31.41 23.04 11.12
C LEU A 17 30.72 24.42 11.02
N SER A 18 29.89 24.66 12.05
CA SER A 18 29.61 25.90 12.83
C SER A 18 28.94 27.16 12.23
N LEU A 19 27.75 27.46 12.79
CA LEU A 19 27.18 28.72 13.35
C LEU A 19 28.14 29.92 13.55
N PRO A 20 27.71 31.23 13.66
CA PRO A 20 26.48 31.73 14.33
C PRO A 20 25.82 33.11 13.87
N VAL A 21 24.61 33.39 14.41
CA VAL A 21 24.06 34.65 15.03
C VAL A 21 23.81 35.98 14.26
N ALA A 22 22.53 36.41 14.31
CA ALA A 22 21.87 37.74 14.54
C ALA A 22 22.28 38.99 13.70
N THR A 23 21.48 40.05 13.48
CA THR A 23 20.50 40.80 14.30
C THR A 23 19.63 41.76 13.43
N GLY A 24 18.42 42.09 13.93
CA GLY A 24 17.86 43.45 13.93
C GLY A 24 16.57 43.69 13.12
N ALA A 25 15.59 44.51 13.50
CA ALA A 25 15.00 44.99 14.76
C ALA A 25 13.84 45.92 14.33
N ALA A 26 12.60 45.74 14.82
CA ALA A 26 11.61 46.80 14.88
C ALA A 26 10.58 46.50 15.97
N TYR A 27 10.46 47.46 16.88
CA TYR A 27 9.68 47.49 18.12
C TYR A 27 8.19 47.69 17.85
N ALA A 28 7.33 47.07 18.66
CA ALA A 28 6.27 47.76 19.41
C ALA A 28 5.63 46.81 20.43
N GLN A 29 5.48 47.33 21.64
CA GLN A 29 5.13 46.63 22.88
C GLN A 29 3.74 47.06 23.36
N GLN A 30 3.04 46.13 24.00
CA GLN A 30 2.06 46.31 25.09
C GLN A 30 0.67 46.90 24.80
N SER A 31 -0.36 46.06 25.03
CA SER A 31 -1.44 46.32 25.99
C SER A 31 -2.01 44.99 26.44
N GLN A 32 -2.39 44.91 27.71
CA GLN A 32 -2.64 43.69 28.48
C GLN A 32 -4.14 43.55 28.80
N ASP A 33 -4.55 42.30 29.00
CA ASP A 33 -5.72 41.80 29.74
C ASP A 33 -7.14 41.97 29.15
N ALA A 34 -7.65 40.84 28.65
CA ALA A 34 -9.01 40.38 28.94
C ALA A 34 -8.97 38.85 29.13
N ASP A 35 -9.18 38.42 30.37
CA ASP A 35 -9.66 37.09 30.76
C ASP A 35 -10.82 36.64 29.85
N GLU A 36 -10.71 35.46 29.22
CA GLU A 36 -11.76 34.44 29.12
C GLU A 36 -11.24 33.19 28.37
N PRO A 37 -11.83 32.01 28.62
CA PRO A 37 -11.11 30.75 28.75
C PRO A 37 -10.76 30.09 27.42
N MET A 38 -9.64 29.36 27.42
CA MET A 38 -9.37 28.33 26.41
C MET A 38 -10.45 27.24 26.55
N GLN A 39 -11.48 27.34 25.72
CA GLN A 39 -12.40 26.24 25.47
C GLN A 39 -11.62 25.13 24.75
N GLU A 40 -11.29 24.08 25.50
CA GLU A 40 -11.33 22.73 24.98
C GLU A 40 -12.68 22.46 24.32
N ALA A 41 -12.66 21.89 23.12
CA ALA A 41 -13.48 20.74 22.70
C ALA A 41 -13.49 20.63 21.16
N PRO A 42 -13.78 19.45 20.58
CA PRO A 42 -13.40 18.12 21.02
C PRO A 42 -12.81 17.30 19.85
N ALA A 43 -12.36 16.09 20.18
CA ALA A 43 -12.27 14.99 19.24
C ALA A 43 -13.52 14.90 18.35
N GLN A 44 -13.31 14.63 17.06
CA GLN A 44 -14.29 13.97 16.22
C GLN A 44 -13.52 13.00 15.32
N GLN A 45 -13.94 11.77 15.05
CA GLN A 45 -14.89 10.86 15.67
C GLN A 45 -14.70 9.57 14.85
N SER A 46 -14.42 8.47 15.50
CA SER A 46 -14.57 7.15 14.90
C SER A 46 -16.03 6.93 14.53
N GLY A 47 -16.29 6.46 13.31
CA GLY A 47 -17.47 5.68 12.94
C GLY A 47 -18.83 6.36 13.11
N GLN A 48 -19.27 7.07 12.07
CA GLN A 48 -20.69 7.12 11.73
C GLN A 48 -20.78 7.43 10.23
N THR A 49 -21.14 6.43 9.43
CA THR A 49 -21.66 6.63 8.08
C THR A 49 -23.07 7.21 8.21
N ALA A 50 -23.16 8.45 8.69
CA ALA A 50 -24.32 9.27 8.47
C ALA A 50 -24.24 9.70 7.00
N GLY A 51 -25.21 9.28 6.19
CA GLY A 51 -25.36 9.78 4.83
C GLY A 51 -25.32 11.30 4.88
N SER A 52 -24.30 11.92 4.30
CA SER A 52 -24.26 13.36 4.17
C SER A 52 -25.55 13.79 3.46
N PRO A 53 -26.26 14.85 3.89
CA PRO A 53 -27.46 15.33 3.20
C PRO A 53 -27.27 15.53 1.69
N GLN A 54 -26.03 15.81 1.27
CA GLN A 54 -25.59 15.92 -0.11
C GLN A 54 -25.48 14.59 -0.85
N ALA A 55 -25.19 13.48 -0.15
CA ALA A 55 -25.19 12.13 -0.70
C ALA A 55 -26.62 11.65 -0.97
N ASP A 56 -27.57 11.99 -0.08
CA ASP A 56 -28.97 11.60 -0.23
C ASP A 56 -29.78 12.54 -1.14
N ALA A 57 -29.22 13.71 -1.49
CA ALA A 57 -29.87 14.67 -2.37
C ALA A 57 -30.10 14.09 -3.78
N ILE A 58 -31.30 14.26 -4.31
CA ILE A 58 -31.63 13.91 -5.70
C ILE A 58 -31.00 14.96 -6.61
N VAL A 59 -30.17 14.52 -7.55
CA VAL A 59 -29.47 15.38 -8.51
C VAL A 59 -30.08 15.33 -9.91
N ALA A 60 -30.79 14.26 -10.26
CA ALA A 60 -31.58 14.13 -11.48
C ALA A 60 -32.67 13.05 -11.33
N THR A 61 -33.64 13.06 -12.23
CA THR A 61 -34.66 12.01 -12.36
C THR A 61 -34.77 11.57 -13.82
N VAL A 62 -34.96 10.27 -14.05
CA VAL A 62 -35.12 9.66 -15.37
C VAL A 62 -36.33 8.73 -15.32
N GLY A 63 -37.49 9.22 -15.73
CA GLY A 63 -38.75 8.51 -15.48
C GLY A 63 -39.03 8.39 -13.98
N ASP A 64 -39.17 7.16 -13.48
CA ASP A 64 -39.38 6.86 -12.06
C ASP A 64 -38.06 6.66 -11.27
N ALA A 65 -36.91 6.67 -11.95
CA ALA A 65 -35.61 6.48 -11.32
C ALA A 65 -35.04 7.82 -10.81
N GLU A 66 -34.64 7.85 -9.54
CA GLU A 66 -33.96 8.97 -8.90
C GLU A 66 -32.44 8.74 -8.92
N ILE A 67 -31.69 9.69 -9.46
CA ILE A 67 -30.22 9.70 -9.40
C ILE A 67 -29.80 10.55 -8.20
N ARG A 68 -29.02 9.98 -7.29
CA ARG A 68 -28.62 10.64 -6.04
C ARG A 68 -27.19 11.17 -6.10
N GLY A 69 -26.87 12.11 -5.21
CA GLY A 69 -25.53 12.65 -5.05
C GLY A 69 -24.50 11.57 -4.71
N ALA A 70 -24.89 10.52 -3.99
CA ALA A 70 -24.05 9.36 -3.71
C ALA A 70 -23.60 8.65 -5.01
N ASP A 71 -24.52 8.41 -5.95
CA ASP A 71 -24.22 7.76 -7.23
C ASP A 71 -23.23 8.59 -8.04
N LEU A 72 -23.43 9.91 -8.05
CA LEU A 72 -22.54 10.86 -8.71
C LEU A 72 -21.12 10.80 -8.13
N MET A 73 -20.98 10.75 -6.81
CA MET A 73 -19.68 10.65 -6.16
C MET A 73 -18.99 9.31 -6.45
N THR A 74 -19.73 8.20 -6.47
CA THR A 74 -19.19 6.90 -6.87
C THR A 74 -18.65 6.93 -8.30
N VAL A 75 -19.39 7.52 -9.25
CA VAL A 75 -18.92 7.65 -10.65
C VAL A 75 -17.68 8.53 -10.74
N ILE A 76 -17.67 9.70 -10.08
CA ILE A 76 -16.51 10.60 -10.07
C ILE A 76 -15.28 9.92 -9.45
N GLY A 77 -15.47 9.18 -8.36
CA GLY A 77 -14.40 8.42 -7.70
C GLY A 77 -13.84 7.27 -8.54
N ALA A 78 -14.65 6.71 -9.45
CA ALA A 78 -14.23 5.67 -10.39
C ALA A 78 -13.53 6.20 -11.66
N LEU A 79 -13.49 7.52 -11.87
CA LEU A 79 -12.84 8.10 -13.05
C LEU A 79 -11.32 7.85 -13.02
N PRO A 80 -10.64 7.74 -14.19
CA PRO A 80 -9.19 7.72 -14.26
C PRO A 80 -8.55 8.95 -13.58
N PRO A 81 -7.34 8.84 -13.00
CA PRO A 81 -6.71 9.92 -12.21
C PRO A 81 -6.51 11.22 -13.01
N GLN A 82 -6.34 11.11 -14.32
CA GLN A 82 -6.24 12.27 -15.21
C GLN A 82 -7.53 13.09 -15.26
N LEU A 83 -8.69 12.42 -15.21
CA LEU A 83 -10.00 13.08 -15.18
C LEU A 83 -10.33 13.55 -13.76
N GLN A 84 -9.99 12.79 -12.73
CA GLN A 84 -10.19 13.23 -11.33
C GLN A 84 -9.50 14.57 -11.00
N SER A 85 -8.41 14.89 -11.70
CA SER A 85 -7.68 16.16 -11.55
C SER A 85 -8.40 17.37 -12.19
N GLN A 86 -9.47 17.14 -12.96
CA GLN A 86 -10.24 18.23 -13.57
C GLN A 86 -11.12 18.94 -12.53
N PRO A 87 -11.47 20.22 -12.75
CA PRO A 87 -12.33 20.95 -11.85
C PRO A 87 -13.72 20.29 -11.70
N PRO A 88 -14.30 20.28 -10.49
CA PRO A 88 -15.62 19.68 -10.25
C PRO A 88 -16.74 20.25 -11.14
N GLN A 89 -16.64 21.53 -11.52
CA GLN A 89 -17.62 22.20 -12.39
C GLN A 89 -17.73 21.56 -13.77
N MET A 90 -16.67 20.88 -14.22
CA MET A 90 -16.65 20.14 -15.48
C MET A 90 -16.99 18.65 -15.26
N LEU A 91 -16.55 18.07 -14.14
CA LEU A 91 -16.73 16.64 -13.86
C LEU A 91 -18.17 16.28 -13.49
N VAL A 92 -18.83 17.09 -12.67
CA VAL A 92 -20.20 16.86 -12.21
C VAL A 92 -21.18 16.71 -13.37
N PRO A 93 -21.30 17.65 -14.32
CA PRO A 93 -22.25 17.52 -15.42
C PRO A 93 -21.95 16.31 -16.32
N MET A 94 -20.68 15.99 -16.54
CA MET A 94 -20.26 14.82 -17.33
C MET A 94 -20.65 13.50 -16.65
N ALA A 95 -20.37 13.35 -15.35
CA ALA A 95 -20.72 12.15 -14.60
C ALA A 95 -22.24 12.00 -14.45
N LEU A 96 -22.97 13.12 -14.33
CA LEU A 96 -24.43 13.12 -14.32
C LEU A 96 -25.00 12.63 -15.67
N GLU A 97 -24.46 13.11 -16.80
CA GLU A 97 -24.86 12.65 -18.13
C GLU A 97 -24.61 11.15 -18.32
N GLN A 98 -23.48 10.63 -17.84
CA GLN A 98 -23.19 9.20 -17.86
C GLN A 98 -24.20 8.38 -17.03
N LEU A 99 -24.59 8.86 -15.84
CA LEU A 99 -25.59 8.19 -15.00
C LEU A 99 -26.97 8.18 -15.67
N ILE A 100 -27.37 9.30 -16.28
CA ILE A 100 -28.63 9.39 -17.03
C ILE A 100 -28.61 8.41 -18.21
N LEU A 101 -27.53 8.37 -18.99
CA LEU A 101 -27.42 7.45 -20.12
C LEU A 101 -27.49 5.99 -19.66
N ARG A 102 -26.79 5.64 -18.58
CA ARG A 102 -26.85 4.29 -18.00
C ARG A 102 -28.27 3.92 -17.61
N GLU A 103 -29.00 4.81 -16.96
CA GLU A 103 -30.38 4.55 -16.54
C GLU A 103 -31.31 4.37 -17.74
N LEU A 104 -31.16 5.19 -18.79
CA LEU A 104 -31.91 5.01 -20.04
C LEU A 104 -31.66 3.65 -20.69
N ILE A 105 -30.40 3.20 -20.72
CA ILE A 105 -30.05 1.87 -21.23
C ILE A 105 -30.66 0.76 -20.35
N LEU A 106 -30.62 0.91 -19.03
CA LEU A 106 -31.21 -0.07 -18.11
C LEU A 106 -32.72 -0.17 -18.27
N GLN A 107 -33.42 0.95 -18.47
CA GLN A 107 -34.87 0.96 -18.71
C GLN A 107 -35.23 0.23 -20.00
N GLU A 108 -34.49 0.49 -21.09
CA GLU A 108 -34.66 -0.21 -22.36
C GLU A 108 -34.38 -1.72 -22.22
N ALA A 109 -33.26 -2.10 -21.59
CA ALA A 109 -32.88 -3.49 -21.35
C ALA A 109 -33.92 -4.25 -20.49
N ARG A 110 -34.47 -3.59 -19.45
CA ARG A 110 -35.55 -4.16 -18.62
C ARG A 110 -36.84 -4.31 -19.42
N GLY A 111 -37.17 -3.35 -20.28
CA GLY A 111 -38.33 -3.45 -21.19
C GLY A 111 -38.25 -4.66 -22.13
N GLN A 112 -37.04 -5.10 -22.46
CA GLN A 112 -36.76 -6.29 -23.25
C GLN A 112 -36.61 -7.58 -22.42
N ASN A 113 -36.81 -7.52 -21.09
CA ASN A 113 -36.62 -8.63 -20.14
C ASN A 113 -35.20 -9.22 -20.15
N LEU A 114 -34.15 -8.41 -20.41
CA LEU A 114 -32.76 -8.88 -20.32
C LEU A 114 -32.37 -9.38 -18.92
N ALA A 115 -33.14 -9.03 -17.88
CA ALA A 115 -32.92 -9.56 -16.53
C ALA A 115 -33.12 -11.09 -16.45
N ASP A 116 -33.94 -11.66 -17.33
CA ASP A 116 -34.18 -13.12 -17.41
C ASP A 116 -33.24 -13.80 -18.43
N ASP A 117 -32.37 -13.04 -19.10
CA ASP A 117 -31.42 -13.58 -20.05
C ASP A 117 -30.38 -14.45 -19.33
N PRO A 118 -30.10 -15.68 -19.81
CA PRO A 118 -29.19 -16.60 -19.14
C PRO A 118 -27.77 -16.05 -18.99
N GLU A 119 -27.30 -15.18 -19.89
CA GLU A 119 -25.98 -14.54 -19.77
C GLU A 119 -25.97 -13.53 -18.61
N VAL A 120 -27.03 -12.74 -18.46
CA VAL A 120 -27.16 -11.77 -17.36
C VAL A 120 -27.31 -12.49 -16.02
N VAL A 121 -28.14 -13.52 -15.96
CA VAL A 121 -28.31 -14.34 -14.75
C VAL A 121 -26.98 -14.94 -14.30
N ALA A 122 -26.22 -15.55 -15.22
CA ALA A 122 -24.92 -16.13 -14.89
C ALA A 122 -23.91 -15.10 -14.38
N LEU A 123 -23.89 -13.89 -14.97
CA LEU A 123 -23.02 -12.80 -14.52
C LEU A 123 -23.40 -12.31 -13.12
N VAL A 124 -24.69 -12.17 -12.84
CA VAL A 124 -25.18 -11.73 -11.52
C VAL A 124 -24.92 -12.80 -10.46
N GLU A 125 -25.21 -14.07 -10.73
CA GLU A 125 -24.98 -15.16 -9.80
C GLU A 125 -23.49 -15.30 -9.46
N GLY A 126 -22.62 -15.34 -10.47
CA GLY A 126 -21.18 -15.44 -10.23
C GLY A 126 -20.59 -14.24 -9.49
N SER A 127 -21.10 -13.03 -9.75
CA SER A 127 -20.65 -11.84 -9.00
C SER A 127 -21.21 -11.78 -7.58
N ALA A 128 -22.45 -12.27 -7.35
CA ALA A 128 -23.05 -12.36 -6.03
C ALA A 128 -22.33 -13.39 -5.15
N GLU A 129 -22.00 -14.56 -5.70
CA GLU A 129 -21.23 -15.60 -5.00
C GLU A 129 -19.87 -15.07 -4.55
N ALA A 130 -19.10 -14.47 -5.47
CA ALA A 130 -17.80 -13.89 -5.13
C ALA A 130 -17.92 -12.78 -4.06
N ALA A 131 -18.91 -11.90 -4.17
CA ALA A 131 -19.14 -10.84 -3.19
C ALA A 131 -19.56 -11.39 -1.81
N GLU A 132 -20.33 -12.48 -1.78
CA GLU A 132 -20.71 -13.17 -0.55
C GLU A 132 -19.50 -13.80 0.13
N GLU A 133 -18.68 -14.54 -0.60
CA GLU A 133 -17.44 -15.14 -0.09
C GLU A 133 -16.49 -14.09 0.50
N ASP A 134 -16.25 -13.01 -0.23
CA ASP A 134 -15.43 -11.89 0.23
C ASP A 134 -15.99 -11.26 1.51
N ALA A 135 -17.32 -11.05 1.56
CA ALA A 135 -17.98 -10.49 2.73
C ALA A 135 -17.87 -11.42 3.95
N ILE A 136 -18.04 -12.74 3.77
CA ILE A 136 -17.87 -13.75 4.81
C ILE A 136 -16.45 -13.68 5.38
N VAL A 137 -15.43 -13.74 4.51
CA VAL A 137 -14.03 -13.68 4.91
C VAL A 137 -13.74 -12.39 5.66
N GLN A 138 -14.16 -11.24 5.13
CA GLN A 138 -13.92 -9.94 5.73
C GLN A 138 -14.57 -9.81 7.12
N VAL A 139 -15.84 -10.19 7.25
CA VAL A 139 -16.58 -10.09 8.52
C VAL A 139 -15.98 -11.04 9.56
N TRP A 140 -15.70 -12.28 9.18
CA TRP A 140 -15.12 -13.26 10.10
C TRP A 140 -13.73 -12.83 10.56
N LEU A 141 -12.83 -12.46 9.63
CA LEU A 141 -11.48 -12.03 9.96
C LEU A 141 -11.48 -10.78 10.84
N ASN A 142 -12.31 -9.78 10.53
CA ASN A 142 -12.38 -8.57 11.33
C ASN A 142 -12.85 -8.85 12.76
N ARG A 143 -13.82 -9.74 12.93
CA ARG A 143 -14.28 -10.18 14.27
C ARG A 143 -13.19 -10.91 15.03
N GLU A 144 -12.48 -11.83 14.37
CA GLU A 144 -11.40 -12.60 14.97
C GLU A 144 -10.27 -11.67 15.43
N LEU A 145 -9.81 -10.76 14.58
CA LEU A 145 -8.78 -9.78 14.91
C LEU A 145 -9.22 -8.81 16.01
N ALA A 146 -10.47 -8.34 15.98
CA ALA A 146 -10.99 -7.45 17.02
C ALA A 146 -11.04 -8.14 18.40
N SER A 147 -11.33 -9.45 18.43
CA SER A 147 -11.34 -10.21 19.68
C SER A 147 -9.95 -10.38 20.31
N ALA A 148 -8.89 -10.31 19.51
CA ALA A 148 -7.51 -10.42 19.97
C ALA A 148 -6.91 -9.10 20.51
N VAL A 149 -7.53 -7.96 20.17
CA VAL A 149 -7.07 -6.62 20.56
C VAL A 149 -7.96 -6.10 21.69
N THR A 150 -7.77 -6.62 22.90
CA THR A 150 -8.46 -6.14 24.11
C THR A 150 -7.59 -5.21 24.94
N ASP A 151 -8.20 -4.44 25.84
CA ASP A 151 -7.46 -3.57 26.77
C ASP A 151 -6.48 -4.36 27.63
N GLU A 152 -6.86 -5.57 28.05
CA GLU A 152 -6.00 -6.47 28.81
C GLU A 152 -4.81 -6.94 27.97
N ALA A 153 -5.03 -7.29 26.69
CA ALA A 153 -3.96 -7.69 25.78
C ALA A 153 -2.98 -6.55 25.53
N VAL A 154 -3.48 -5.31 25.40
CA VAL A 154 -2.64 -4.11 25.25
C VAL A 154 -1.78 -3.89 26.48
N GLN A 155 -2.37 -3.96 27.67
CA GLN A 155 -1.65 -3.80 28.93
C GLN A 155 -0.58 -4.89 29.10
N GLN A 156 -0.92 -6.14 28.82
CA GLN A 156 0.01 -7.27 28.92
C GLN A 156 1.18 -7.14 27.93
N ALA A 157 0.93 -6.69 26.69
CA ALA A 157 1.97 -6.46 25.70
C ALA A 157 2.91 -5.32 26.13
N TYR A 158 2.38 -4.25 26.73
CA TYR A 158 3.17 -3.14 27.28
C TYR A 158 4.09 -3.60 28.43
N GLU A 159 3.55 -4.36 29.39
CA GLU A 159 4.31 -4.93 30.50
C GLU A 159 5.40 -5.90 30.01
N SER A 160 5.08 -6.71 29.01
CA SER A 160 6.04 -7.63 28.39
C SER A 160 7.20 -6.89 27.72
N ALA A 161 6.93 -5.77 27.05
CA ALA A 161 7.98 -4.94 26.45
C ALA A 161 8.89 -4.30 27.52
N GLN A 162 8.33 -3.83 28.63
CA GLN A 162 9.14 -3.33 29.76
C GLN A 162 10.04 -4.43 30.34
N ALA A 163 9.50 -5.64 30.52
CA ALA A 163 10.24 -6.78 31.04
C ALA A 163 11.36 -7.24 30.09
N GLN A 164 11.20 -7.06 28.78
CA GLN A 164 12.21 -7.34 27.76
C GLN A 164 13.34 -6.31 27.70
N GLY A 165 13.37 -5.35 28.62
CA GLY A 165 14.48 -4.41 28.79
C GLY A 165 14.30 -3.09 28.06
N GLN A 166 13.10 -2.77 27.58
CA GLN A 166 12.75 -1.39 27.21
C GLN A 166 12.51 -0.57 28.48
N GLN A 167 13.60 -0.17 29.13
CA GLN A 167 13.61 0.83 30.19
C GLN A 167 13.41 2.19 29.50
N ASP A 168 12.41 2.96 29.92
CA ASP A 168 11.94 4.22 29.29
C ASP A 168 10.93 4.07 28.13
N LEU A 169 9.95 3.18 28.27
CA LEU A 169 8.76 3.20 27.41
C LEU A 169 7.89 4.45 27.72
N PRO A 170 7.39 5.16 26.68
CA PRO A 170 6.36 6.17 26.86
C PRO A 170 5.11 5.61 27.55
N PRO A 171 4.20 6.45 28.08
CA PRO A 171 2.94 6.00 28.66
C PRO A 171 2.17 5.07 27.71
N VAL A 172 1.44 4.10 28.28
CA VAL A 172 0.71 3.09 27.50
C VAL A 172 -0.27 3.73 26.52
N GLU A 173 -0.84 4.89 26.84
CA GLU A 173 -1.73 5.65 25.98
C GLU A 173 -1.06 6.16 24.70
N GLU A 174 0.22 6.53 24.78
CA GLU A 174 0.99 7.03 23.62
C GLU A 174 1.39 5.89 22.68
N VAL A 175 1.64 4.70 23.24
CA VAL A 175 2.06 3.51 22.49
C VAL A 175 0.92 2.54 22.16
N ARG A 176 -0.29 2.79 22.68
CA ARG A 176 -1.46 1.93 22.50
C ARG A 176 -1.75 1.66 21.01
N PRO A 177 -1.81 2.65 20.10
CA PRO A 177 -2.06 2.38 18.69
C PRO A 177 -1.04 1.44 18.06
N GLN A 178 0.23 1.52 18.47
CA GLN A 178 1.31 0.67 18.00
C GLN A 178 1.17 -0.75 18.56
N ILE A 179 0.81 -0.88 19.84
CA ILE A 179 0.54 -2.18 20.48
C ILE A 179 -0.68 -2.85 19.87
N GLU A 180 -1.78 -2.13 19.66
CA GLU A 180 -2.98 -2.65 19.00
C GLU A 180 -2.67 -3.14 17.58
N GLN A 181 -1.87 -2.39 16.82
CA GLN A 181 -1.42 -2.79 15.49
C GLN A 181 -0.49 -4.01 15.54
N TYR A 182 0.37 -4.13 16.55
CA TYR A 182 1.22 -5.30 16.76
C TYR A 182 0.37 -6.54 17.08
N LEU A 183 -0.57 -6.44 18.03
CA LEU A 183 -1.49 -7.51 18.40
C LEU A 183 -2.34 -7.97 17.22
N ARG A 184 -2.82 -7.05 16.39
CA ARG A 184 -3.55 -7.39 15.15
C ARG A 184 -2.69 -8.18 14.17
N GLN A 185 -1.42 -7.82 13.99
CA GLN A 185 -0.50 -8.57 13.12
C GLN A 185 -0.22 -9.96 13.67
N GLN A 186 -0.02 -10.09 14.98
CA GLN A 186 0.18 -11.37 15.64
C GLN A 186 -1.07 -12.27 15.48
N ALA A 187 -2.25 -11.73 15.77
CA ALA A 187 -3.50 -12.46 15.63
C ALA A 187 -3.73 -12.94 14.19
N LEU A 188 -3.37 -12.14 13.17
CA LEU A 188 -3.45 -12.57 11.78
C LEU A 188 -2.54 -13.78 11.49
N GLN A 189 -1.31 -13.78 12.01
CA GLN A 189 -0.38 -14.89 11.85
C GLN A 189 -0.88 -16.14 12.57
N ASP A 190 -1.41 -16.00 13.78
CA ASP A 190 -1.96 -17.10 14.56
C ASP A 190 -3.17 -17.73 13.86
N VAL A 191 -4.06 -16.89 13.33
CA VAL A 191 -5.22 -17.33 12.53
C VAL A 191 -4.74 -18.09 11.30
N GLN A 192 -3.77 -17.55 10.56
CA GLN A 192 -3.21 -18.21 9.38
C GLN A 192 -2.62 -19.57 9.72
N ALA A 193 -1.78 -19.64 10.76
CA ALA A 193 -1.13 -20.88 11.18
C ALA A 193 -2.14 -21.95 11.59
N ARG A 194 -3.15 -21.57 12.40
CA ARG A 194 -4.23 -22.47 12.81
C ARG A 194 -4.99 -23.01 11.61
N LEU A 195 -5.42 -22.14 10.71
CA LEU A 195 -6.21 -22.55 9.54
C LEU A 195 -5.41 -23.41 8.56
N GLN A 196 -4.11 -23.14 8.39
CA GLN A 196 -3.24 -23.96 7.54
C GLN A 196 -2.97 -25.33 8.14
N GLN A 197 -2.81 -25.43 9.46
CA GLN A 197 -2.57 -26.69 10.15
C GLN A 197 -3.76 -27.66 10.01
N ASP A 198 -4.99 -27.13 10.01
CA ASP A 198 -6.21 -27.92 9.91
C ASP A 198 -6.63 -28.21 8.46
N ALA A 199 -5.96 -27.60 7.47
CA ALA A 199 -6.29 -27.71 6.06
C ALA A 199 -5.40 -28.71 5.31
N ASP A 200 -6.00 -29.52 4.44
CA ASP A 200 -5.27 -30.32 3.47
C ASP A 200 -4.99 -29.46 2.21
N ILE A 201 -3.79 -28.90 2.14
CA ILE A 201 -3.38 -27.96 1.08
C ILE A 201 -2.45 -28.68 0.09
N VAL A 202 -2.98 -29.03 -1.08
CA VAL A 202 -2.19 -29.55 -2.21
C VAL A 202 -1.94 -28.45 -3.23
N LEU A 203 -0.67 -28.15 -3.49
CA LEU A 203 -0.27 -27.18 -4.52
C LEU A 203 -0.03 -27.90 -5.84
N TYR A 204 -0.54 -27.35 -6.94
CA TYR A 204 -0.33 -27.88 -8.28
C TYR A 204 0.48 -26.89 -9.13
N ASP A 205 1.38 -27.40 -9.96
CA ASP A 205 2.04 -26.58 -10.97
C ASP A 205 1.05 -26.20 -12.10
N PRO A 206 1.36 -25.21 -12.98
CA PRO A 206 0.50 -24.85 -14.09
C PRO A 206 0.23 -26.00 -15.10
N THR A 207 0.93 -27.13 -14.97
CA THR A 207 0.70 -28.35 -15.77
C THR A 207 -0.19 -29.38 -15.06
N GLY A 208 -0.69 -29.05 -13.87
CA GLY A 208 -1.61 -29.88 -13.08
C GLY A 208 -0.93 -30.99 -12.28
N ARG A 209 0.39 -30.95 -12.07
CA ARG A 209 1.11 -31.94 -11.26
C ARG A 209 1.29 -31.43 -9.83
N PRO A 210 1.10 -32.29 -8.81
CA PRO A 210 1.29 -31.88 -7.42
C PRO A 210 2.75 -31.48 -7.21
N VAL A 211 2.96 -30.32 -6.59
CA VAL A 211 4.26 -29.86 -6.13
C VAL A 211 4.46 -30.47 -4.75
N GLU A 212 5.48 -31.31 -4.61
CA GLU A 212 5.92 -31.81 -3.30
C GLU A 212 6.37 -30.61 -2.46
N GLN A 213 5.54 -30.21 -1.49
CA GLN A 213 5.95 -29.27 -0.46
C GLN A 213 7.00 -29.99 0.38
N GLN A 214 8.25 -29.53 0.33
CA GLN A 214 9.26 -29.97 1.30
C GLN A 214 8.78 -29.51 2.69
N GLU A 215 8.34 -30.48 3.51
CA GLU A 215 7.99 -30.27 4.91
C GLU A 215 9.16 -29.56 5.61
N GLY A 216 9.00 -28.27 5.92
CA GLY A 216 10.02 -27.48 6.62
C GLY A 216 10.14 -26.00 6.26
N GLN A 217 9.42 -25.49 5.25
CA GLN A 217 9.50 -24.07 4.85
C GLN A 217 8.15 -23.36 4.88
N GLY A 218 7.40 -23.52 5.96
CA GLY A 218 6.18 -22.73 6.25
C GLY A 218 6.45 -21.36 6.89
N ALA A 219 7.70 -20.91 7.00
CA ALA A 219 8.04 -19.70 7.76
C ALA A 219 9.24 -18.91 7.21
N GLN A 220 9.38 -18.76 5.89
CA GLN A 220 10.36 -17.79 5.35
C GLN A 220 10.13 -17.45 3.87
N ASN A 221 9.09 -16.68 3.54
CA ASN A 221 9.15 -15.94 2.27
C ASN A 221 8.38 -14.63 2.35
N GLY A 222 8.90 -13.73 3.18
CA GLY A 222 8.56 -12.32 3.21
C GLY A 222 9.86 -11.50 3.21
N GLY A 223 10.59 -11.54 2.10
CA GLY A 223 11.69 -10.62 1.83
C GLY A 223 13.05 -11.27 1.63
N ASN A 224 13.51 -11.32 0.38
CA ASN A 224 14.80 -10.73 0.03
C ASN A 224 14.93 -10.58 -1.50
N ASN A 225 14.80 -9.34 -2.00
CA ASN A 225 15.32 -9.01 -3.32
C ASN A 225 16.83 -8.75 -3.17
N SER A 226 17.62 -9.81 -3.04
CA SER A 226 19.08 -9.72 -3.16
C SER A 226 19.49 -10.15 -4.56
N ILE A 227 19.62 -9.16 -5.45
CA ILE A 227 20.38 -9.33 -6.68
C ILE A 227 21.85 -9.51 -6.29
N SER A 228 22.39 -10.70 -6.52
CA SER A 228 23.82 -11.01 -6.48
C SER A 228 24.06 -11.94 -7.67
N GLN A 229 24.50 -11.37 -8.78
CA GLN A 229 25.90 -11.36 -9.19
C GLN A 229 26.31 -12.73 -9.73
N ASP A 230 25.95 -12.95 -11.00
CA ASP A 230 26.46 -14.03 -11.82
C ASP A 230 27.88 -13.67 -12.28
N GLY A 231 28.86 -14.39 -11.74
CA GLY A 231 30.25 -14.37 -12.17
C GLY A 231 30.49 -15.46 -13.19
N GLY A 232 30.69 -15.07 -14.45
CA GLY A 232 31.23 -15.94 -15.48
C GLY A 232 32.77 -15.93 -15.45
N ASP A 233 33.34 -16.95 -14.83
CA ASP A 233 34.74 -17.34 -14.91
C ASP A 233 35.08 -17.90 -16.30
N SER A 234 36.22 -17.49 -16.88
CA SER A 234 37.01 -18.34 -17.78
C SER A 234 38.42 -17.78 -17.98
N ALA A 235 39.34 -18.49 -17.33
CA ALA A 235 40.78 -18.62 -17.52
C ALA A 235 41.39 -18.23 -18.90
N MET A 236 42.60 -17.65 -18.86
CA MET A 236 43.84 -18.26 -19.41
C MET A 236 44.96 -17.22 -19.59
N GLY A 237 46.18 -17.62 -19.22
CA GLY A 237 47.38 -17.32 -20.01
C GLY A 237 48.13 -16.05 -19.64
N GLY A 238 49.20 -16.20 -18.85
CA GLY A 238 50.24 -15.19 -18.75
C GLY A 238 50.93 -14.96 -20.10
N ASN A 239 51.25 -13.71 -20.39
CA ASN A 239 52.33 -13.37 -21.30
C ASN A 239 52.98 -12.04 -20.88
N SER A 240 53.97 -12.18 -20.02
CA SER A 240 55.07 -11.24 -19.85
C SER A 240 55.92 -11.23 -21.12
N SER A 241 55.96 -10.10 -21.81
CA SER A 241 57.01 -9.80 -22.79
C SER A 241 57.22 -8.29 -22.88
N GLU A 242 57.96 -7.78 -21.88
CA GLU A 242 58.77 -6.58 -22.05
C GLU A 242 59.94 -6.89 -22.98
N GLN A 243 59.88 -6.24 -24.14
CA GLN A 243 60.95 -5.47 -24.76
C GLN A 243 62.38 -6.03 -24.78
N SER A 244 62.75 -6.42 -25.99
CA SER A 244 64.09 -6.61 -26.57
C SER A 244 65.11 -5.51 -26.26
N ASN A 245 66.30 -5.94 -25.85
CA ASN A 245 67.67 -5.54 -26.24
C ASN A 245 68.58 -6.24 -25.21
N ASP A 246 69.74 -6.81 -25.50
CA ASP A 246 70.80 -6.42 -26.42
C ASP A 246 71.80 -7.60 -26.47
N SER A 247 72.56 -7.69 -27.57
CA SER A 247 73.90 -8.29 -27.72
C SER A 247 74.33 -9.51 -26.87
N ASP A 248 74.83 -10.57 -27.51
CA ASP A 248 76.26 -10.66 -27.83
C ASP A 248 76.66 -12.07 -28.33
N ALA A 249 77.63 -12.06 -29.24
CA ALA A 249 78.62 -13.08 -29.56
C ALA A 249 78.18 -14.50 -29.97
N SER A 250 78.15 -14.66 -31.29
CA SER A 250 78.81 -15.71 -32.07
C SER A 250 80.06 -16.34 -31.42
N ASP A 251 80.19 -17.65 -31.59
CA ASP A 251 81.38 -18.42 -32.05
C ASP A 251 81.25 -19.84 -31.50
N ASP A 252 80.80 -20.84 -32.28
CA ASP A 252 81.41 -21.43 -33.47
C ASP A 252 82.61 -22.35 -33.16
N GLU A 253 82.54 -23.54 -33.77
CA GLU A 253 83.54 -24.61 -33.91
C GLU A 253 84.21 -25.28 -32.69
N ASN A 254 83.72 -26.51 -32.45
CA ASN A 254 84.45 -27.76 -32.14
C ASN A 254 85.11 -27.95 -30.77
#